data_AF-A0A151RUL8-F1
#
_entry.id   AF-A0A151RUL8-F1
#
_cell.length_a   1.000
_cell.length_b   1.000
_cell.length_c   1.000
_cell.angle_alpha   90.00
_cell.angle_beta   90.00
_cell.angle_gamma   90.00
#
_symmetry.space_group_name_H-M   'P 1'
#
loop_
_entity.id
_entity.type
_entity.pdbx_description
1 polymer ?
#
loop_
_entity_poly.entity_id
_entity_poly.type
_entity_poly.pdbx_seq_one_letter_code
_entity_poly.pdbx_strand_id
1 'polypeptide(L)' 'MDLETLKKVWDKIQDEFEGSSRVKSVRLLTLKREFELMKIKKNNESVKDYFGKLMDVVNQM' A
#
# COMPACT_ATOMS: atom_id res chain seq x y z
N MET A 1 -24.72 18.74 5.91
CA MET A 1 -24.34 18.34 4.55
C MET A 1 -24.97 17.00 4.33
N ASP A 2 -26.00 16.97 3.49
CA ASP A 2 -26.92 15.85 3.43
C ASP A 2 -26.35 14.73 2.57
N LEU A 3 -26.15 13.56 3.19
CA LEU A 3 -25.70 12.34 2.54
C LEU A 3 -26.93 11.63 1.94
N GLU A 4 -27.60 12.28 1.00
CA GLU A 4 -28.93 11.87 0.48
C GLU A 4 -28.95 10.53 -0.27
N THR A 5 -27.79 9.90 -0.51
CA THR A 5 -27.70 8.60 -1.19
C THR A 5 -26.78 7.67 -0.43
N LEU A 6 -27.19 6.39 -0.32
CA LEU A 6 -26.40 5.33 0.31
C LEU A 6 -24.97 5.26 -0.24
N LYS A 7 -24.81 5.50 -1.55
CA LYS A 7 -23.51 5.52 -2.23
C LYS A 7 -22.58 6.59 -1.67
N LYS A 8 -23.06 7.83 -1.49
CA LYS A 8 -22.23 8.91 -0.93
C LYS A 8 -21.83 8.63 0.52
N VAL A 9 -22.72 8.03 1.32
CA VAL A 9 -22.37 7.58 2.69
C VAL A 9 -21.26 6.54 2.63
N TRP A 10 -21.42 5.53 1.79
CA TRP A 10 -20.46 4.44 1.62
C TRP A 10 -19.09 4.94 1.12
N ASP A 11 -19.07 5.76 0.07
CA ASP A 11 -17.85 6.34 -0.50
C ASP A 11 -17.12 7.18 0.56
N LYS A 12 -17.86 7.93 1.39
CA LYS A 12 -17.27 8.72 2.48
C LYS A 12 -16.68 7.85 3.60
N ILE A 13 -17.38 6.79 4.01
CA ILE A 13 -16.85 5.81 4.97
C ILE A 13 -15.58 5.18 4.41
N GLN A 14 -15.58 4.81 3.13
CA GLN A 14 -14.43 4.21 2.47
C GLN A 14 -13.26 5.20 2.38
N ASP A 15 -13.49 6.47 2.08
CA ASP A 15 -12.47 7.52 2.07
C ASP A 15 -11.91 7.83 3.48
N GLU A 16 -12.73 7.75 4.52
CA GLU A 16 -12.30 7.97 5.91
C GLU A 16 -11.50 6.76 6.47
N PHE A 17 -11.89 5.53 6.13
CA PHE A 17 -11.25 4.31 6.65
C PHE A 17 -10.07 3.83 5.80
N GLU A 18 -10.20 3.82 4.47
CA GLU A 18 -9.12 3.38 3.56
C GLU A 18 -8.22 4.56 3.12
N GLY A 19 -8.61 5.79 3.49
CA GLY A 19 -7.97 7.02 3.05
C GLY A 19 -8.49 7.49 1.68
N SER A 20 -8.49 8.80 1.46
CA SER A 20 -8.85 9.38 0.15
C SER A 20 -8.00 8.78 -0.99
N SER A 21 -8.51 8.84 -2.22
CA SER A 21 -7.77 8.48 -3.44
C SER A 21 -6.36 9.07 -3.53
N ARG A 22 -6.18 10.30 -3.03
CA ARG A 22 -4.88 10.97 -2.94
C ARG A 22 -3.94 10.27 -1.95
N VAL A 23 -4.43 9.89 -0.77
CA VAL A 23 -3.64 9.16 0.24
C VAL A 23 -3.25 7.79 -0.28
N LYS A 24 -4.16 7.07 -0.94
CA LYS A 24 -3.86 5.78 -1.59
C LYS A 24 -2.77 5.93 -2.65
N SER A 25 -2.85 6.96 -3.48
CA SER A 25 -1.85 7.24 -4.52
C SER A 25 -0.47 7.54 -3.95
N VAL A 26 -0.38 8.38 -2.90
CA VAL A 26 0.89 8.68 -2.24
C VAL A 26 1.47 7.42 -1.59
N ARG A 27 0.65 6.62 -0.90
CA ARG A 27 1.08 5.34 -0.29
C ARG A 27 1.64 4.38 -1.35
N LEU A 28 0.96 4.23 -2.48
CA LEU A 28 1.42 3.40 -3.59
C LEU A 28 2.77 3.87 -4.15
N LEU A 29 2.97 5.18 -4.30
CA LEU A 29 4.25 5.73 -4.75
C LEU A 29 5.38 5.43 -3.76
N THR A 30 5.11 5.54 -2.45
CA THR A 30 6.08 5.18 -1.40
C THR A 30 6.47 3.71 -1.49
N LEU A 31 5.50 2.80 -1.59
CA LEU A 31 5.77 1.36 -1.71
C LEU A 31 6.54 1.01 -2.98
N LYS A 32 6.22 1.65 -4.11
CA LYS A 32 6.99 1.48 -5.36
C LYS A 32 8.44 1.89 -5.18
N ARG A 33 8.67 3.00 -4.48
CA ARG A 33 10.02 3.46 -4.19
C ARG A 33 10.77 2.51 -3.26
N GLU A 34 10.10 1.97 -2.24
CA GLU A 34 10.68 0.95 -1.36
C GLU A 34 11.09 -0.29 -2.16
N PHE A 35 10.20 -0.79 -3.02
CA PHE A 35 10.47 -1.92 -3.91
C PHE A 35 11.69 -1.68 -4.81
N GLU A 36 11.78 -0.53 -5.47
CA GLU A 36 12.93 -0.17 -6.31
C GLU A 36 14.26 -0.13 -5.54
N LEU A 37 14.20 0.20 -4.25
CA LEU A 37 15.37 0.27 -3.37
C LEU A 37 15.74 -1.08 -2.74
N MET A 38 14.87 -2.10 -2.85
CA MET A 38 15.15 -3.42 -2.32
C MET A 38 16.37 -4.05 -2.99
N LYS A 39 17.26 -4.59 -2.16
CA LYS A 39 18.44 -5.34 -2.58
C LYS A 39 18.69 -6.49 -1.61
N ILE A 40 19.17 -7.61 -2.14
CA ILE A 40 19.63 -8.73 -1.31
C ILE A 40 20.79 -8.25 -0.44
N LYS A 41 20.74 -8.57 0.86
CA LYS A 41 21.85 -8.30 1.78
C LYS A 41 23.03 -9.18 1.42
N LYS A 42 24.22 -8.57 1.34
CA LYS A 42 25.44 -9.26 0.86
C LYS A 42 25.82 -10.49 1.69
N ASN A 43 25.54 -10.49 2.99
CA ASN A 43 25.88 -11.58 3.90
C ASN A 43 24.64 -11.99 4.70
N ASN A 44 24.38 -13.30 4.79
CA ASN A 44 23.36 -13.93 5.65
C ASN A 44 21.89 -13.67 5.31
N GLU A 45 21.55 -13.38 4.06
CA GLU A 45 20.15 -13.43 3.59
C GLU A 45 20.00 -14.53 2.54
N SER A 46 19.11 -15.49 2.79
CA SER A 46 18.77 -16.48 1.78
C SER A 46 17.83 -15.89 0.74
N VAL A 47 17.79 -16.49 -0.45
CA VAL A 47 16.84 -16.11 -1.51
C VAL A 47 15.39 -16.19 -1.01
N LYS A 48 15.08 -17.18 -0.17
CA LYS A 48 13.75 -17.36 0.40
C LYS A 48 13.38 -16.22 1.35
N ASP A 49 14.31 -15.78 2.19
CA ASP A 49 14.08 -14.67 3.13
C ASP A 49 13.87 -13.35 2.38
N TYR A 50 14.67 -13.12 1.33
CA TYR A 50 14.50 -11.95 0.46
C TYR A 50 13.15 -12.00 -0.27
N PHE A 51 12.77 -13.15 -0.82
CA PHE A 51 11.50 -13.32 -1.51
C PHE A 51 10.31 -13.07 -0.56
N GLY A 52 10.39 -13.51 0.70
CA GLY A 52 9.39 -13.19 1.71
C GLY A 52 9.19 -11.68 1.87
N LYS A 53 10.28 -10.93 2.07
CA LYS A 53 10.23 -9.46 2.19
C LYS A 53 9.72 -8.79 0.93
N LEU A 54 10.10 -9.31 -0.24
CA LEU A 54 9.62 -8.80 -1.53
C LEU A 54 8.10 -8.94 -1.61
N MET A 55 7.58 -10.10 -1.22
CA MET A 55 6.16 -10.38 -1.22
C MET A 55 5.41 -9.51 -0.19
N ASP A 56 6.01 -9.24 0.97
CA ASP A 56 5.43 -8.35 1.97
C ASP A 56 5.21 -6.93 1.43
N VAL A 57 6.16 -6.40 0.65
CA VAL A 57 6.02 -5.07 0.00
C VAL A 57 5.01 -5.10 -1.14
N VAL A 58 5.06 -6.13 -2.01
CA VAL A 58 4.15 -6.27 -3.15
C VAL A 58 2.70 -6.46 -2.70
N ASN A 59 2.45 -7.19 -1.61
CA ASN A 59 1.10 -7.40 -1.08
C ASN A 59 0.49 -6.15 -0.43
N GLN A 60 1.32 -5.13 -0.12
CA GLN A 60 0.86 -3.86 0.43
C GLN A 60 0.56 -2.81 -0.63
N MET A 61 1.00 -3.03 -1.88
CA MET A 61 0.72 -2.16 -3.04
C MET A 61 -0.71 -2.34 -3.52
#